data_AF-V2XRD7-F1
#
_entry.id   AF-V2XRD7-F1
#
_cell.length_a   1.000
_cell.length_b   1.000
_cell.length_c   1.000
_cell.angle_alpha   90.00
_cell.angle_beta   90.00
_cell.angle_gamma   90.00
#
_symmetry.space_group_name_H-M   'P 1'
#
loop_
_entity.id
_entity.type
_entity.pdbx_description
1 polymer ?
#
loop_
_entity_poly.entity_id
_entity_poly.type
_entity_poly.pdbx_seq_one_letter_code
_entity_poly.pdbx_strand_id
1 'polypeptide(L)'
;MALSLLQRQSEHCHFQIELITKINITGVITLQNQEGCYVKVTESGGLTCTSSVADDNAKFTVKHDRLKLALIGNNRKYVNMYYVDDVKCEGPGGGLSLGVGYNGNGTVFLTISGYEGQNGVTYFLSSEPGNASYNGSLTVKRCVVNTCHFYIDSVTQVSSTITLRDLHGAYLHVTNDKGLVFSHGAVNDNAKFTVKQNNNKVNLVGVGYGSYVNMYGIEYVQCKGPSSGLALGVNTLVNGLVRLTISGKRGPKI
;
A
#
# COMPACT_ATOMS: atom_id res chain seq x y z
N MET A 1 0.97 3.97 69.10
CA MET A 1 1.48 3.15 67.98
C MET A 1 0.58 3.39 66.78
N ALA A 2 1.04 4.13 65.78
CA ALA A 2 0.30 4.30 64.52
C ALA A 2 0.63 3.11 63.62
N LEU A 3 -0.36 2.27 63.33
CA LEU A 3 -0.26 1.20 62.33
C LEU A 3 -0.29 1.86 60.95
N SER A 4 0.84 1.87 60.23
CA SER A 4 0.84 2.25 58.82
C SER A 4 0.18 1.14 58.00
N LEU A 5 -0.98 1.44 57.41
CA LEU A 5 -1.59 0.62 56.39
C LEU A 5 -0.74 0.73 55.12
N LEU A 6 0.23 -0.17 54.96
CA LEU A 6 0.91 -0.40 53.69
C LEU A 6 -0.12 -0.98 52.70
N GLN A 7 -0.68 -0.13 51.85
CA GLN A 7 -1.42 -0.57 50.66
C GLN A 7 -0.46 -1.35 49.75
N ARG A 8 -0.48 -2.68 49.82
CA ARG A 8 0.14 -3.53 48.81
C ARG A 8 -0.71 -3.47 47.55
N GLN A 9 -0.34 -2.63 46.59
CA GLN A 9 -0.86 -2.75 45.24
C GLN A 9 -0.29 -4.02 44.59
N SER A 10 -1.16 -4.82 43.97
CA SER A 10 -0.76 -6.01 43.23
C SER A 10 -0.17 -5.61 41.89
N GLU A 11 0.94 -6.24 41.50
CA GLU A 11 1.54 -6.05 40.17
C GLU A 11 0.57 -6.45 39.04
N HIS A 12 -0.43 -7.30 39.32
CA HIS A 12 -1.51 -7.66 38.39
C HIS A 12 -2.47 -6.49 38.07
N CYS A 13 -2.36 -5.36 38.76
CA CYS A 13 -3.13 -4.14 38.50
C CYS A 13 -2.31 -3.06 37.78
N HIS A 14 -1.07 -3.34 37.39
CA HIS A 14 -0.25 -2.44 36.59
C HIS A 14 -0.50 -2.71 35.11
N PHE A 15 -0.88 -1.66 34.38
CA PHE A 15 -1.11 -1.73 32.93
C PHE A 15 -0.09 -0.84 32.24
N GLN A 16 0.51 -1.35 31.17
CA GLN A 16 1.31 -0.54 30.26
C GLN A 16 0.39 0.04 29.18
N ILE A 17 0.42 1.37 29.03
CA ILE A 17 -0.21 2.03 27.88
C ILE A 17 0.81 1.99 26.75
N GLU A 18 0.53 1.18 25.74
CA GLU A 18 1.32 1.16 24.50
C GLU A 18 0.70 2.11 23.48
N LEU A 19 1.54 2.96 22.89
CA LEU A 19 1.14 3.78 21.75
C LEU A 19 0.99 2.89 20.53
N ILE A 20 -0.24 2.73 20.06
CA ILE A 20 -0.55 1.99 18.84
C ILE A 20 -0.58 2.97 17.66
N THR A 21 0.33 2.79 16.71
CA THR A 21 0.32 3.55 15.46
C THR A 21 -0.83 3.05 14.59
N LYS A 22 -1.90 3.85 14.48
CA LYS A 22 -2.99 3.58 13.55
C LYS A 22 -2.59 4.02 12.14
N ILE A 23 -2.45 3.06 11.24
CA ILE A 23 -2.25 3.31 9.82
C ILE A 23 -3.62 3.62 9.20
N ASN A 24 -3.71 4.71 8.44
CA ASN A 24 -4.90 5.01 7.65
C ASN A 24 -4.93 4.11 6.41
N ILE A 25 -5.84 3.12 6.38
CA ILE A 25 -5.93 2.14 5.30
C ILE A 25 -6.93 2.64 4.28
N THR A 26 -6.49 3.40 3.28
CA THR A 26 -7.36 3.99 2.25
C THR A 26 -6.69 3.95 0.88
N GLY A 27 -7.48 4.10 -0.19
CA GLY A 27 -6.96 4.13 -1.55
C GLY A 27 -6.54 2.75 -2.03
N VAL A 28 -5.39 2.66 -2.70
CA VAL A 28 -4.82 1.37 -3.13
C VAL A 28 -3.76 0.96 -2.13
N ILE A 29 -3.77 -0.30 -1.71
CA ILE A 29 -2.81 -0.85 -0.75
C ILE A 29 -2.17 -2.13 -1.26
N THR A 30 -1.08 -2.53 -0.63
CA THR A 30 -0.55 -3.90 -0.66
C THR A 30 -0.64 -4.51 0.74
N LEU A 31 -0.66 -5.84 0.79
CA LEU A 31 -0.61 -6.61 2.04
C LEU A 31 0.62 -7.51 1.98
N GLN A 32 1.59 -7.29 2.86
CA GLN A 32 2.81 -8.10 2.94
C GLN A 32 2.83 -8.88 4.25
N ASN A 33 3.05 -10.19 4.19
CA ASN A 33 3.22 -10.99 5.40
C ASN A 33 4.59 -10.71 6.07
N GLN A 34 4.83 -11.29 7.24
CA GLN A 34 6.07 -11.09 7.99
C GLN A 34 7.31 -11.70 7.31
N GLU A 35 7.12 -12.59 6.32
CA GLU A 35 8.20 -13.20 5.53
C GLU A 35 8.59 -12.36 4.30
N GLY A 36 7.89 -11.24 4.07
CA GLY A 36 8.14 -10.35 2.94
C GLY A 36 7.37 -10.72 1.67
N CYS A 37 6.46 -11.68 1.72
CA CYS A 37 5.61 -12.09 0.61
C CYS A 37 4.34 -11.23 0.56
N TYR A 38 3.94 -10.81 -0.64
CA TYR A 38 2.72 -10.06 -0.87
C TYR A 38 1.54 -10.97 -1.14
N VAL A 39 0.37 -10.62 -0.59
CA VAL A 39 -0.91 -11.19 -1.02
C VAL A 39 -1.18 -10.72 -2.45
N LYS A 40 -1.49 -11.65 -3.35
CA LYS A 40 -1.67 -11.41 -4.78
C LYS A 40 -2.90 -12.12 -5.31
N VAL A 41 -3.58 -11.46 -6.25
CA VAL A 41 -4.62 -12.07 -7.08
C VAL A 41 -3.97 -13.01 -8.10
N THR A 42 -4.45 -14.24 -8.20
CA THR A 42 -3.98 -15.20 -9.21
C THR A 42 -4.71 -14.99 -10.54
N GLU A 43 -4.19 -15.57 -11.62
CA GLU A 43 -4.85 -15.50 -12.95
C GLU A 43 -6.27 -16.09 -12.95
N SER A 44 -6.53 -17.08 -12.09
CA SER A 44 -7.85 -17.67 -11.87
C SER A 44 -8.82 -16.77 -11.09
N GLY A 45 -8.34 -15.68 -10.47
CA GLY A 45 -9.11 -14.84 -9.55
C GLY A 45 -8.99 -15.24 -8.08
N GLY A 46 -8.26 -16.31 -7.78
CA GLY A 46 -7.90 -16.72 -6.43
C GLY A 46 -6.93 -15.77 -5.73
N LEU A 47 -6.43 -16.20 -4.57
CA LEU A 47 -5.40 -15.48 -3.80
C LEU A 47 -4.19 -16.37 -3.49
N THR A 48 -3.01 -15.76 -3.41
CA THR A 48 -1.76 -16.39 -3.00
C THR A 48 -0.88 -15.42 -2.21
N CYS A 49 0.06 -15.92 -1.42
CA CYS A 49 1.02 -15.10 -0.67
C CYS A 49 2.44 -15.71 -0.70
N THR A 50 3.00 -15.89 -1.89
CA THR A 50 4.28 -16.60 -2.09
C THR A 50 5.38 -15.78 -2.75
N SER A 51 5.08 -14.55 -3.18
CA SER A 51 6.00 -13.72 -3.96
C SER A 51 6.36 -12.43 -3.23
N SER A 52 7.65 -12.10 -3.20
CA SER A 52 8.15 -10.82 -2.67
C SER A 52 8.05 -9.65 -3.64
N VAL A 53 7.41 -9.84 -4.82
CA VAL A 53 7.27 -8.80 -5.85
C VAL A 53 5.90 -8.15 -5.75
N ALA A 54 5.88 -6.86 -5.40
CA ALA A 54 4.70 -5.99 -5.41
C ALA A 54 4.39 -5.49 -6.83
N ASP A 55 3.75 -6.34 -7.65
CA ASP A 55 3.23 -5.97 -8.97
C ASP A 55 1.74 -5.57 -8.92
N ASP A 56 1.08 -5.49 -10.09
CA ASP A 56 -0.35 -5.15 -10.17
C ASP A 56 -1.26 -6.14 -9.46
N ASN A 57 -0.88 -7.41 -9.41
CA ASN A 57 -1.68 -8.44 -8.74
C ASN A 57 -1.62 -8.30 -7.21
N ALA A 58 -0.62 -7.62 -6.67
CA ALA A 58 -0.49 -7.35 -5.24
C ALA A 58 -1.34 -6.18 -4.74
N LYS A 59 -2.03 -5.47 -5.64
CA LYS A 59 -2.70 -4.21 -5.33
C LYS A 59 -4.19 -4.42 -5.09
N PHE A 60 -4.66 -3.89 -3.98
CA PHE A 60 -6.06 -3.91 -3.59
C PHE A 60 -6.58 -2.50 -3.39
N THR A 61 -7.70 -2.17 -4.05
CA THR A 61 -8.44 -0.95 -3.75
C THR A 61 -9.27 -1.17 -2.49
N VAL A 62 -9.13 -0.27 -1.53
CA VAL A 62 -9.87 -0.28 -0.27
C VAL A 62 -11.16 0.50 -0.44
N LYS A 63 -12.28 -0.14 -0.13
CA LYS A 63 -13.59 0.51 -0.02
C LYS A 63 -14.04 0.46 1.42
N HIS A 64 -14.35 1.60 2.01
CA HIS A 64 -14.87 1.69 3.37
C HIS A 64 -16.40 1.57 3.38
N ASP A 65 -16.90 0.82 4.36
CA ASP A 65 -18.28 0.85 4.81
C ASP A 65 -18.29 1.01 6.35
N ARG A 66 -18.51 2.26 6.79
CA ARG A 66 -18.40 2.68 8.20
C ARG A 66 -17.03 2.32 8.81
N LEU A 67 -16.99 1.35 9.72
CA LEU A 67 -15.79 0.91 10.44
C LEU A 67 -15.14 -0.34 9.82
N LYS A 68 -15.74 -0.90 8.78
CA LYS A 68 -15.23 -2.07 8.08
C LYS A 68 -14.76 -1.68 6.69
N LEU A 69 -13.83 -2.45 6.15
CA LEU A 69 -13.32 -2.29 4.80
C LEU A 69 -13.60 -3.53 3.96
N ALA A 70 -13.73 -3.31 2.66
CA ALA A 70 -13.70 -4.34 1.64
C ALA A 70 -12.48 -4.11 0.75
N LEU A 71 -11.88 -5.20 0.28
CA LEU A 71 -10.74 -5.17 -0.62
C LEU A 71 -11.20 -5.56 -2.03
N ILE A 72 -10.76 -4.82 -3.03
CA ILE A 72 -11.07 -5.05 -4.44
C ILE A 72 -9.75 -5.31 -5.18
N GLY A 73 -9.61 -6.50 -5.74
CA GLY A 73 -8.40 -6.86 -6.50
C GLY A 73 -8.32 -6.16 -7.85
N ASN A 74 -7.16 -6.26 -8.50
CA ASN A 74 -6.94 -5.71 -9.84
C ASN A 74 -7.84 -6.34 -10.93
N ASN A 75 -8.35 -7.55 -10.68
CA ASN A 75 -9.38 -8.21 -11.50
C ASN A 75 -10.79 -7.59 -11.34
N ARG A 76 -10.92 -6.50 -10.58
CA ARG A 76 -12.17 -5.77 -10.28
C ARG A 76 -13.20 -6.58 -9.50
N LYS A 77 -12.78 -7.69 -8.88
CA LYS A 77 -13.62 -8.51 -8.00
C LYS A 77 -13.32 -8.18 -6.55
N TYR A 78 -14.30 -8.45 -5.70
CA TYR A 78 -14.12 -8.26 -4.26
C TYR A 78 -13.42 -9.49 -3.67
N VAL A 79 -12.53 -9.23 -2.71
CA VAL A 79 -12.10 -10.27 -1.78
C VAL A 79 -13.34 -10.73 -1.02
N ASN A 80 -13.59 -12.03 -1.04
CA ASN A 80 -14.74 -12.64 -0.39
C ASN A 80 -14.38 -13.98 0.24
N MET A 81 -15.18 -14.39 1.22
CA MET A 81 -15.16 -15.76 1.72
C MET A 81 -15.65 -16.71 0.62
N TYR A 82 -15.03 -17.88 0.58
CA TYR A 82 -15.48 -19.03 -0.17
C TYR A 82 -15.73 -20.13 0.86
N TYR A 83 -17.00 -20.47 1.08
CA TYR A 83 -17.43 -21.20 2.27
C TYR A 83 -17.02 -20.48 3.57
N VAL A 84 -16.58 -21.21 4.59
CA VAL A 84 -16.33 -20.69 5.94
C VAL A 84 -14.84 -20.57 6.30
N ASP A 85 -13.95 -21.20 5.53
CA ASP A 85 -12.52 -21.35 5.88
C ASP A 85 -11.55 -20.79 4.83
N ASP A 86 -12.05 -20.34 3.68
CA ASP A 86 -11.24 -19.89 2.55
C ASP A 86 -11.62 -18.48 2.09
N VAL A 87 -10.65 -17.73 1.60
CA VAL A 87 -10.80 -16.37 1.08
C VAL A 87 -10.22 -16.30 -0.32
N LYS A 88 -10.99 -15.73 -1.25
CA LYS A 88 -10.64 -15.59 -2.67
C LYS A 88 -10.95 -14.18 -3.16
N CYS A 89 -10.42 -13.80 -4.33
CA CYS A 89 -10.73 -12.53 -4.99
C CYS A 89 -11.68 -12.74 -6.18
N GLU A 90 -12.74 -13.52 -5.97
CA GLU A 90 -13.75 -13.86 -7.00
C GLU A 90 -15.15 -13.36 -6.62
N GLY A 91 -15.26 -12.62 -5.51
CA GLY A 91 -16.53 -12.24 -4.93
C GLY A 91 -17.36 -11.31 -5.82
N PRO A 92 -18.71 -11.43 -5.76
CA PRO A 92 -19.61 -10.44 -6.32
C PRO A 92 -19.55 -9.12 -5.55
N GLY A 93 -20.38 -8.13 -5.93
CA GLY A 93 -20.44 -6.84 -5.26
C GLY A 93 -20.68 -6.94 -3.74
N GLY A 94 -20.18 -5.96 -2.97
CA GLY A 94 -20.33 -5.89 -1.51
C GLY A 94 -19.08 -6.37 -0.77
N GLY A 95 -18.51 -7.50 -1.18
CA GLY A 95 -17.25 -8.04 -0.64
C GLY A 95 -17.31 -8.50 0.81
N LEU A 96 -16.20 -9.08 1.27
CA LEU A 96 -16.01 -9.46 2.66
C LEU A 96 -15.78 -8.21 3.51
N SER A 97 -16.58 -8.09 4.57
CA SER A 97 -16.51 -6.98 5.51
C SER A 97 -15.43 -7.24 6.56
N LEU A 98 -14.29 -6.58 6.41
CA LEU A 98 -13.09 -6.77 7.23
C LEU A 98 -12.97 -5.67 8.28
N GLY A 99 -12.82 -6.05 9.54
CA GLY A 99 -12.35 -5.14 10.59
C GLY A 99 -10.82 -5.13 10.64
N VAL A 100 -10.23 -4.10 11.23
CA VAL A 100 -8.77 -3.93 11.32
C VAL A 100 -8.34 -3.83 12.78
N GLY A 101 -7.41 -4.68 13.18
CA GLY A 101 -6.65 -4.54 14.41
C GLY A 101 -5.21 -4.12 14.14
N TYR A 102 -4.61 -3.39 15.10
CA TYR A 102 -3.28 -2.80 14.97
C TYR A 102 -2.38 -3.30 16.09
N ASN A 103 -1.13 -3.63 15.76
CA ASN A 103 -0.11 -4.06 16.71
C ASN A 103 0.94 -2.96 16.93
N GLY A 104 1.59 -2.96 18.10
CA GLY A 104 2.66 -1.99 18.43
C GLY A 104 3.89 -2.06 17.52
N ASN A 105 4.11 -3.20 16.84
CA ASN A 105 5.20 -3.38 15.87
C ASN A 105 4.88 -2.86 14.46
N GLY A 106 3.76 -2.16 14.28
CA GLY A 106 3.34 -1.59 12.99
C GLY A 106 2.65 -2.58 12.04
N THR A 107 2.49 -3.85 12.43
CA THR A 107 1.65 -4.79 11.68
C THR A 107 0.18 -4.61 12.00
N VAL A 108 -0.68 -5.08 11.11
CA VAL A 108 -2.13 -5.18 11.31
C VAL A 108 -2.59 -6.62 11.21
N PHE A 109 -3.79 -6.90 11.71
CA PHE A 109 -4.53 -8.13 11.42
C PHE A 109 -5.94 -7.77 10.93
N LEU A 110 -6.44 -8.55 9.97
CA LEU A 110 -7.76 -8.34 9.38
C LEU A 110 -8.75 -9.35 9.98
N THR A 111 -9.85 -8.83 10.50
CA THR A 111 -10.87 -9.61 11.23
C THR A 111 -12.11 -9.80 10.38
N ILE A 112 -12.71 -10.98 10.49
CA ILE A 112 -13.93 -11.37 9.80
C ILE A 112 -14.93 -11.72 10.88
N SER A 113 -16.02 -10.95 10.95
CA SER A 113 -17.06 -11.11 11.97
C SER A 113 -18.44 -11.00 11.38
N GLY A 114 -19.37 -11.81 11.88
CA GLY A 114 -20.76 -11.84 11.45
C GLY A 114 -20.97 -12.54 10.10
N TYR A 115 -20.02 -13.38 9.66
CA TYR A 115 -20.21 -14.21 8.48
C TYR A 115 -20.98 -15.50 8.84
N GLU A 116 -21.88 -15.93 7.96
CA GLU A 116 -22.69 -17.12 8.17
C GLU A 116 -21.82 -18.37 8.30
N GLY A 117 -22.15 -19.25 9.25
CA GLY A 117 -21.36 -20.45 9.56
C GLY A 117 -20.22 -20.24 10.57
N GLN A 118 -19.97 -19.00 11.03
CA GLN A 118 -18.98 -18.72 12.08
C GLN A 118 -19.54 -18.76 13.51
N ASN A 119 -20.85 -18.96 13.69
CA ASN A 119 -21.50 -19.02 15.01
C ASN A 119 -21.16 -17.83 15.93
N GLY A 120 -21.03 -16.63 15.35
CA GLY A 120 -20.70 -15.41 16.09
C GLY A 120 -19.22 -15.24 16.46
N VAL A 121 -18.35 -16.18 16.08
CA VAL A 121 -16.90 -16.12 16.34
C VAL A 121 -16.22 -15.21 15.31
N THR A 122 -15.26 -14.40 15.77
CA THR A 122 -14.41 -13.59 14.90
C THR A 122 -13.23 -14.43 14.41
N TYR A 123 -13.03 -14.46 13.09
CA TYR A 123 -11.92 -15.12 12.44
C TYR A 123 -10.92 -14.08 11.92
N PHE A 124 -9.73 -14.54 11.53
CA PHE A 124 -8.62 -13.70 11.08
C PHE A 124 -8.12 -14.17 9.71
N LEU A 125 -7.91 -13.24 8.78
CA LEU A 125 -7.28 -13.56 7.49
C LEU A 125 -5.83 -14.02 7.73
N SER A 126 -5.42 -15.13 7.13
CA SER A 126 -4.05 -15.62 7.17
C SER A 126 -3.39 -15.58 5.79
N SER A 127 -2.08 -15.39 5.75
CA SER A 127 -1.26 -15.51 4.54
C SER A 127 -1.03 -16.96 4.10
N GLU A 128 -1.44 -17.95 4.90
CA GLU A 128 -1.32 -19.36 4.54
C GLU A 128 -2.27 -19.72 3.38
N PRO A 129 -1.84 -20.63 2.50
CA PRO A 129 -2.72 -21.17 1.47
C PRO A 129 -3.92 -21.86 2.11
N GLY A 130 -5.09 -21.62 1.52
CA GLY A 130 -6.31 -22.34 1.83
C GLY A 130 -6.36 -23.71 1.16
N ASN A 131 -7.56 -24.23 0.98
CA ASN A 131 -7.79 -25.53 0.37
C ASN A 131 -7.31 -25.55 -1.09
N ALA A 132 -6.41 -26.50 -1.40
CA ALA A 132 -5.83 -26.67 -2.73
C ALA A 132 -6.88 -26.86 -3.84
N SER A 133 -8.06 -27.39 -3.51
CA SER A 133 -9.15 -27.63 -4.45
C SER A 133 -9.78 -26.33 -5.00
N TYR A 134 -9.47 -25.17 -4.40
CA TYR A 134 -10.07 -23.89 -4.76
C TYR A 134 -9.22 -23.02 -5.68
N ASN A 135 -8.17 -23.58 -6.29
CA ASN A 135 -7.35 -22.93 -7.33
C ASN A 135 -6.76 -21.57 -6.89
N GLY A 136 -6.26 -21.53 -5.66
CA GLY A 136 -5.73 -20.31 -5.02
C GLY A 136 -6.74 -19.70 -4.07
N SER A 137 -6.51 -19.87 -2.78
CA SER A 137 -7.23 -19.22 -1.70
C SER A 137 -6.26 -18.97 -0.55
N LEU A 138 -6.64 -18.05 0.33
CA LEU A 138 -6.02 -17.89 1.63
C LEU A 138 -6.94 -18.46 2.70
N THR A 139 -6.37 -19.05 3.75
CA THR A 139 -7.17 -19.59 4.86
C THR A 139 -7.56 -18.49 5.87
N VAL A 140 -8.57 -18.78 6.69
CA VAL A 140 -8.88 -17.99 7.89
C VAL A 140 -8.56 -18.78 9.15
N LYS A 141 -8.17 -18.08 10.22
CA LYS A 141 -7.82 -18.67 11.52
C LYS A 141 -8.78 -18.21 12.61
N ARG A 142 -9.02 -19.04 13.62
CA ARG A 142 -9.85 -18.70 14.79
C ARG A 142 -9.12 -17.89 15.86
N CYS A 143 -7.79 -17.85 15.79
CA CYS A 143 -6.93 -17.07 16.66
C CYS A 143 -5.88 -16.36 15.82
N VAL A 144 -5.41 -15.21 16.32
CA VAL A 144 -4.31 -14.47 15.70
C VAL A 144 -3.02 -15.27 15.90
N VAL A 145 -2.36 -15.60 14.79
CA VAL A 145 -1.03 -16.22 14.74
C VAL A 145 -0.14 -15.43 13.78
N ASN A 146 1.14 -15.78 13.68
CA ASN A 146 2.12 -15.03 12.86
C ASN A 146 1.65 -14.79 11.42
N THR A 147 0.99 -15.78 10.81
CA THR A 147 0.49 -15.69 9.44
C THR A 147 -0.73 -14.77 9.28
N CYS A 148 -1.30 -14.26 10.38
CA CYS A 148 -2.39 -13.27 10.37
C CYS A 148 -1.90 -11.82 10.40
N HIS A 149 -0.58 -11.61 10.46
CA HIS A 149 0.03 -10.29 10.57
C HIS A 149 0.52 -9.79 9.22
N PHE A 150 0.10 -8.58 8.87
CA PHE A 150 0.46 -7.92 7.61
C PHE A 150 1.06 -6.53 7.85
N TYR A 151 2.06 -6.18 7.06
CA TYR A 151 2.39 -4.79 6.79
C TYR A 151 1.46 -4.27 5.69
N ILE A 152 0.93 -3.06 5.90
CA ILE A 152 0.15 -2.35 4.90
C ILE A 152 0.93 -1.15 4.41
N ASP A 153 1.22 -1.14 3.11
CA ASP A 153 1.72 0.03 2.43
C ASP A 153 0.58 0.65 1.60
N SER A 154 0.37 1.95 1.79
CA SER A 154 -0.45 2.72 0.87
C SER A 154 0.30 2.89 -0.44
N VAL A 155 -0.29 2.47 -1.54
CA VAL A 155 0.20 2.77 -2.89
C VAL A 155 -0.31 4.16 -3.23
N THR A 156 0.56 5.15 -3.10
CA THR A 156 0.24 6.53 -3.51
C THR A 156 -0.19 6.54 -4.97
N GLN A 157 -1.48 6.76 -5.23
CA GLN A 157 -1.97 7.07 -6.57
C GLN A 157 -1.61 8.52 -6.88
N VAL A 158 -0.48 8.68 -7.55
CA VAL A 158 -0.03 9.99 -8.02
C VAL A 158 -0.76 10.27 -9.33
N SER A 159 -1.73 11.18 -9.31
CA SER A 159 -2.54 11.55 -10.48
C SER A 159 -2.75 13.07 -10.55
N SER A 160 -3.30 13.57 -11.67
CA SER A 160 -3.53 15.01 -11.89
C SER A 160 -2.22 15.81 -11.87
N THR A 161 -2.23 17.01 -11.30
CA THR A 161 -1.07 17.89 -11.14
C THR A 161 -0.46 17.73 -9.76
N ILE A 162 0.84 17.50 -9.70
CA ILE A 162 1.61 17.34 -8.47
C ILE A 162 2.77 18.32 -8.36
N THR A 163 3.34 18.40 -7.16
CA THR A 163 4.66 18.97 -6.90
C THR A 163 5.54 17.91 -6.26
N LEU A 164 6.84 17.89 -6.57
CA LEU A 164 7.81 17.04 -5.89
C LEU A 164 8.60 17.89 -4.91
N ARG A 165 8.58 17.53 -3.62
CA ARG A 165 9.29 18.23 -2.55
C ARG A 165 10.36 17.32 -1.96
N ASP A 166 11.57 17.83 -1.80
CA ASP A 166 12.65 17.09 -1.14
C ASP A 166 12.53 17.13 0.40
N LEU A 167 13.44 16.43 1.08
CA LEU A 167 13.46 16.35 2.56
C LEU A 167 13.81 17.70 3.23
N HIS A 168 14.43 18.62 2.51
CA HIS A 168 14.79 19.96 2.99
C HIS A 168 13.71 21.01 2.68
N GLY A 169 12.62 20.56 2.08
CA GLY A 169 11.45 21.37 1.78
C GLY A 169 11.52 22.15 0.48
N ALA A 170 12.54 21.94 -0.36
CA ALA A 170 12.66 22.52 -1.70
C ALA A 170 11.75 21.79 -2.69
N TYR A 171 11.23 22.49 -3.69
CA TYR A 171 10.40 21.91 -4.75
C TYR A 171 11.19 21.72 -6.04
N LEU A 172 10.92 20.63 -6.76
CA LEU A 172 11.46 20.42 -8.10
C LEU A 172 10.81 21.42 -9.07
N HIS A 173 11.62 22.23 -9.74
CA HIS A 173 11.21 23.20 -10.74
C HIS A 173 11.78 22.87 -12.11
N VAL A 174 11.04 23.23 -13.15
CA VAL A 174 11.53 23.32 -14.53
C VAL A 174 12.14 24.70 -14.75
N THR A 175 13.41 24.75 -15.13
CA THR A 175 14.12 25.99 -15.44
C THR A 175 13.79 26.50 -16.85
N ASN A 176 14.18 27.74 -17.18
CA ASN A 176 13.91 28.37 -18.49
C ASN A 176 14.55 27.61 -19.66
N ASP A 177 15.70 26.98 -19.43
CA ASP A 177 16.38 26.10 -20.37
C ASP A 177 15.86 24.66 -20.32
N LYS A 178 14.72 24.42 -19.64
CA LYS A 178 14.04 23.14 -19.45
C LYS A 178 14.86 22.09 -18.69
N GLY A 179 15.83 22.54 -17.90
CA GLY A 179 16.48 21.74 -16.85
C GLY A 179 15.53 21.47 -15.67
N LEU A 180 16.01 20.68 -14.72
CA LEU A 180 15.28 20.33 -13.49
C LEU A 180 16.16 20.65 -12.27
N VAL A 181 15.62 21.42 -11.32
CA VAL A 181 16.36 21.84 -10.12
C VAL A 181 15.45 21.84 -8.90
N PHE A 182 15.98 21.45 -7.74
CA PHE A 182 15.29 21.68 -6.47
C PHE A 182 15.63 23.08 -5.96
N SER A 183 14.61 23.89 -5.67
CA SER A 183 14.77 25.22 -5.10
C SER A 183 13.66 25.56 -4.12
N HIS A 184 13.99 26.37 -3.11
CA HIS A 184 13.01 26.93 -2.18
C HIS A 184 12.25 28.09 -2.83
N GLY A 185 10.97 28.20 -2.54
CA GLY A 185 10.12 29.27 -3.08
C GLY A 185 8.64 28.89 -3.14
N ALA A 186 7.85 29.77 -3.76
CA ALA A 186 6.44 29.54 -3.98
C ALA A 186 6.19 28.47 -5.05
N VAL A 187 5.15 27.67 -4.87
CA VAL A 187 4.70 26.70 -5.88
C VAL A 187 4.03 27.45 -7.03
N ASN A 188 4.78 27.63 -8.13
CA ASN A 188 4.29 28.18 -9.40
C ASN A 188 4.15 27.08 -10.46
N ASP A 189 3.80 27.45 -11.69
CA ASP A 189 3.57 26.46 -12.77
C ASP A 189 4.85 25.73 -13.22
N ASN A 190 6.03 26.27 -12.91
CA ASN A 190 7.30 25.57 -13.13
C ASN A 190 7.57 24.50 -12.06
N ALA A 191 6.94 24.60 -10.89
CA ALA A 191 7.03 23.60 -9.81
C ALA A 191 6.02 22.44 -9.98
N LYS A 192 5.09 22.58 -10.93
CA LYS A 192 3.96 21.68 -11.12
C LYS A 192 4.20 20.71 -12.26
N PHE A 193 3.79 19.46 -12.06
CA PHE A 193 3.87 18.40 -13.06
C PHE A 193 2.52 17.72 -13.22
N THR A 194 2.02 17.66 -14.45
CA THR A 194 0.90 16.78 -14.79
C THR A 194 1.40 15.35 -14.90
N VAL A 195 0.72 14.45 -14.20
CA VAL A 195 1.05 13.04 -14.12
C VAL A 195 0.22 12.29 -15.14
N LYS A 196 0.90 11.64 -16.09
CA LYS A 196 0.29 10.69 -17.01
C LYS A 196 0.61 9.28 -16.53
N GLN A 197 -0.40 8.60 -16.00
CA GLN A 197 -0.25 7.25 -15.48
C GLN A 197 -0.41 6.22 -16.60
N ASN A 198 0.50 5.25 -16.62
CA ASN A 198 0.44 4.08 -17.50
C ASN A 198 0.78 2.83 -16.66
N ASN A 199 -0.27 2.09 -16.29
CA ASN A 199 -0.18 0.99 -15.32
C ASN A 199 0.53 1.44 -14.02
N ASN A 200 1.66 0.82 -13.72
CA ASN A 200 2.49 1.09 -12.54
C ASN A 200 3.57 2.13 -12.72
N LYS A 201 3.62 2.75 -13.89
CA LYS A 201 4.58 3.80 -14.19
C LYS A 201 3.86 5.12 -14.40
N VAL A 202 4.56 6.18 -14.07
CA VAL A 202 4.10 7.55 -14.31
C VAL A 202 5.08 8.25 -15.23
N ASN A 203 4.53 9.10 -16.09
CA ASN A 203 5.29 10.13 -16.79
C ASN A 203 4.93 11.47 -16.20
N LEU A 204 5.93 12.34 -16.07
CA LEU A 204 5.74 13.70 -15.60
C LEU A 204 5.81 14.65 -16.81
N VAL A 205 4.85 15.58 -16.88
CA VAL A 205 4.81 16.66 -17.87
C VAL A 205 4.88 17.98 -17.12
N GLY A 206 5.90 18.80 -17.38
CA GLY A 206 6.03 20.10 -16.71
C GLY A 206 4.90 21.02 -17.13
N VAL A 207 4.13 21.56 -16.18
CA VAL A 207 2.93 22.37 -16.49
C VAL A 207 3.30 23.66 -17.22
N GLY A 208 4.34 24.37 -16.76
CA GLY A 208 4.78 25.63 -17.39
C GLY A 208 5.27 25.51 -18.85
N TYR A 209 5.65 24.31 -19.30
CA TYR A 209 6.24 24.11 -20.65
C TYR A 209 5.53 23.06 -21.51
N GLY A 210 4.59 22.30 -20.94
CA GLY A 210 3.89 21.20 -21.61
C GLY A 210 4.78 20.04 -22.09
N SER A 211 6.06 20.03 -21.70
CA SER A 211 7.07 19.08 -22.17
C SER A 211 7.22 17.91 -21.20
N TYR A 212 7.54 16.71 -21.70
CA TYR A 212 7.75 15.56 -20.83
C TYR A 212 9.11 15.61 -20.13
N VAL A 213 9.15 15.16 -18.88
CA VAL A 213 10.40 14.77 -18.22
C VAL A 213 10.94 13.54 -18.95
N ASN A 214 12.15 13.64 -19.49
CA ASN A 214 12.83 12.57 -20.20
C ASN A 214 14.30 12.47 -19.79
N MET A 215 14.90 11.30 -19.98
CA MET A 215 16.31 11.06 -19.76
C MET A 215 17.08 11.22 -21.07
N TYR A 216 18.11 12.07 -21.04
CA TYR A 216 19.03 12.37 -22.13
C TYR A 216 20.38 11.72 -21.82
N GLY A 217 20.78 10.76 -22.65
CA GLY A 217 21.89 9.85 -22.33
C GLY A 217 21.53 8.90 -21.19
N ILE A 218 22.49 8.63 -20.29
CA ILE A 218 22.30 7.78 -19.09
C ILE A 218 22.42 8.54 -17.77
N GLU A 219 22.78 9.82 -17.80
CA GLU A 219 23.17 10.58 -16.60
C GLU A 219 22.24 11.75 -16.28
N TYR A 220 21.51 12.28 -17.26
CA TYR A 220 20.77 13.54 -17.10
C TYR A 220 19.28 13.38 -17.41
N VAL A 221 18.45 14.06 -16.63
CA VAL A 221 17.00 14.13 -16.80
C VAL A 221 16.61 15.59 -17.03
N GLN A 222 15.81 15.87 -18.06
CA GLN A 222 15.37 17.22 -18.44
C GLN A 222 13.89 17.21 -18.85
N CYS A 223 13.23 18.36 -18.77
CA CYS A 223 11.84 18.55 -19.19
C CYS A 223 11.73 18.97 -20.67
N LYS A 224 12.36 18.21 -21.57
CA LYS A 224 12.45 18.52 -23.01
C LYS A 224 11.80 17.45 -23.91
N GLY A 225 11.18 16.43 -23.33
CA GLY A 225 10.63 15.29 -24.07
C GLY A 225 9.45 15.69 -24.97
N PRO A 226 9.45 15.31 -26.26
CA PRO A 226 8.47 15.81 -27.23
C PRO A 226 7.12 15.06 -27.22
N SER A 227 7.09 13.77 -26.86
CA SER A 227 5.86 12.96 -27.01
C SER A 227 5.75 11.78 -26.04
N SER A 228 6.87 11.16 -25.67
CA SER A 228 6.94 10.10 -24.65
C SER A 228 7.83 10.52 -23.49
N GLY A 229 7.33 10.40 -22.27
CA GLY A 229 8.11 10.67 -21.06
C GLY A 229 8.94 9.49 -20.59
N LEU A 230 9.89 9.80 -19.71
CA LEU A 230 10.58 8.81 -18.89
C LEU A 230 9.55 8.12 -17.99
N ALA A 231 9.44 6.80 -18.10
CA ALA A 231 8.52 6.02 -17.30
C ALA A 231 9.13 5.76 -15.91
N LEU A 232 8.54 6.38 -14.89
CA LEU A 232 9.00 6.32 -13.51
C LEU A 232 8.13 5.33 -12.72
N GLY A 233 8.74 4.37 -12.03
CA GLY A 233 8.05 3.60 -11.00
C GLY A 233 7.86 4.45 -9.75
N VAL A 234 6.70 4.36 -9.11
CA VAL A 234 6.38 5.09 -7.88
C VAL A 234 6.28 4.09 -6.73
N ASN A 235 7.22 4.16 -5.79
CA ASN A 235 7.20 3.35 -4.59
C ASN A 235 6.91 4.26 -3.40
N THR A 236 5.90 3.92 -2.61
CA THR A 236 5.63 4.63 -1.35
C THR A 236 6.53 4.04 -0.28
N LEU A 237 7.14 4.91 0.52
CA LEU A 237 7.95 4.55 1.66
C LEU A 237 7.17 4.85 2.94
N VAL A 238 7.66 4.30 4.06
CA VAL A 238 7.17 4.63 5.40
C VAL A 238 7.15 6.16 5.59
N ASN A 239 6.15 6.68 6.31
CA ASN A 239 5.94 8.11 6.59
C ASN A 239 5.52 8.98 5.39
N GLY A 240 4.96 8.37 4.32
CA GLY A 240 4.39 9.11 3.19
C GLY A 240 5.41 9.69 2.22
N LEU A 241 6.70 9.33 2.37
CA LEU A 241 7.72 9.63 1.37
C LEU A 241 7.51 8.78 0.12
N VAL A 242 7.93 9.29 -1.04
CA VAL A 242 7.83 8.58 -2.31
C VAL A 242 9.23 8.45 -2.92
N ARG A 243 9.57 7.23 -3.35
CA ARG A 243 10.74 6.95 -4.18
C ARG A 243 10.30 6.78 -5.62
N LEU A 244 10.83 7.63 -6.49
CA LEU A 244 10.71 7.47 -7.95
C LEU A 244 11.88 6.61 -8.46
N THR A 245 11.58 5.61 -9.28
CA THR A 245 12.57 4.68 -9.82
C THR A 245 12.55 4.68 -11.35
N ILE A 246 13.72 4.52 -11.96
CA ILE A 246 13.87 4.36 -13.42
C ILE A 246 14.37 2.94 -13.65
N SER A 247 13.69 2.17 -14.49
CA SER A 247 14.11 0.81 -14.85
C SER A 247 14.16 0.63 -16.38
N GLY A 248 15.22 -0.02 -16.87
CA GLY A 248 15.28 -0.52 -18.25
C GLY A 248 16.03 0.31 -19.30
N LYS A 249 16.73 1.40 -18.95
CA LYS A 249 17.66 2.02 -19.90
C LYS A 249 19.05 1.39 -19.79
N ARG A 250 19.35 0.42 -20.67
CA ARG A 250 20.74 0.04 -20.95
C ARG A 250 21.39 1.22 -21.66
N GLY A 251 22.55 1.66 -21.17
CA GLY A 251 23.37 2.64 -21.88
C GLY A 251 23.77 2.13 -23.27
N PRO A 252 24.23 3.01 -24.17
CA PRO A 252 24.83 2.55 -25.40
C PRO A 252 25.92 1.54 -25.05
N LYS A 253 25.89 0.36 -25.71
CA LYS A 253 27.09 -0.48 -25.74
C LYS A 253 28.18 0.37 -26.35
N ILE A 254 29.22 0.66 -25.57
CA ILE A 254 30.49 1.16 -26.10
C ILE A 254 31.09 0.03 -26.93
#